data_AF-A0A3M2B5Z0-F1
#
_entry.id   AF-A0A3M2B5Z0-F1
#
_cell.length_a   1.000
_cell.length_b   1.000
_cell.length_c   1.000
_cell.angle_alpha   90.00
_cell.angle_beta   90.00
_cell.angle_gamma   90.00
#
_symmetry.space_group_name_H-M   'P 1'
#
loop_
_entity.id
_entity.type
_entity.pdbx_description
1 polymer ?
#
loop_
_entity_poly.entity_id
_entity_poly.type
_entity_poly.pdbx_seq_one_letter_code
_entity_poly.pdbx_strand_id
1 'polypeptide(L)'
;MTVASRFNVYTPVWPIESAMYTCQLDPTLERVTAGSMRFPLGVYPVEPISPIQGYAVEFEPADGAEDGSDLEEWPDRYVYDIMVSIERLPLLIVQLLSLMPSRVYPILDFIGHDEFREIDPYISYERIGTDQIIDATRQFRGFFYEDGMCGFGAMCEEPFFYLFVDEHKILTVRVEPTLKPRVDKLLEAMDLPETTDLAGVDTVAHEHRSVLVVPAEPSNVLSAEEIVGFLRQEWRLTLNIDPESNVDDEGNELGVTGWRTVFRCVSGEDEIPRYGESFLWAGNLLEAEDMALKAAESLMGDLGAGEWRDVAVLALDRVSDERLGELLKGRRADVSAELREKRPRVIEAHWLDATS
;
A
#
# COMPACT_ATOMS: atom_id res chain seq x y z
N MET A 1 -39.87 -3.13 1.98
CA MET A 1 -39.27 -1.78 2.05
C MET A 1 -37.83 -2.03 2.44
N THR A 2 -36.99 -2.18 1.42
CA THR A 2 -35.64 -2.73 1.56
C THR A 2 -34.70 -1.66 1.03
N VAL A 3 -33.92 -1.08 1.92
CA VAL A 3 -32.86 -0.11 1.58
C VAL A 3 -31.67 -0.95 1.14
N ALA A 4 -31.62 -1.24 -0.15
CA ALA A 4 -30.45 -1.72 -0.85
C ALA A 4 -30.25 -0.79 -2.05
N SER A 5 -29.00 -0.52 -2.40
CA SER A 5 -28.51 0.43 -3.41
C SER A 5 -28.23 1.85 -2.91
N ARG A 6 -26.98 2.07 -2.48
CA ARG A 6 -26.16 3.28 -2.70
C ARG A 6 -24.77 3.08 -2.09
N PHE A 7 -24.06 2.05 -2.56
CA PHE A 7 -22.60 2.01 -2.54
C PHE A 7 -22.19 1.81 -3.99
N ASN A 8 -22.28 2.90 -4.77
CA ASN A 8 -21.61 2.97 -6.05
C ASN A 8 -20.31 3.71 -5.75
N VAL A 9 -19.37 3.01 -5.12
CA VAL A 9 -17.98 3.45 -5.05
C VAL A 9 -17.53 3.51 -6.50
N TYR A 10 -17.18 4.70 -6.99
CA TYR A 10 -16.59 4.85 -8.31
C TYR A 10 -15.39 3.91 -8.36
N THR A 11 -15.55 2.77 -9.01
CA THR A 11 -14.44 1.84 -9.21
C THR A 11 -13.68 2.42 -10.39
N PRO A 12 -12.42 2.88 -10.20
CA PRO A 12 -11.58 3.26 -11.31
C PRO A 12 -11.60 2.17 -12.37
N VAL A 13 -11.49 2.54 -13.64
CA VAL A 13 -11.24 1.59 -14.73
C VAL A 13 -9.90 1.95 -15.33
N TRP A 14 -8.84 1.31 -14.85
CA TRP A 14 -7.59 1.25 -15.59
C TRP A 14 -7.89 0.67 -16.98
N PRO A 15 -7.55 1.35 -18.09
CA PRO A 15 -7.84 0.83 -19.42
C PRO A 15 -7.05 -0.47 -19.63
N ILE A 16 -7.75 -1.59 -19.53
CA ILE A 16 -7.22 -2.96 -19.70
C ILE A 16 -6.77 -3.21 -21.15
N GLU A 17 -7.25 -2.39 -22.11
CA GLU A 17 -7.14 -2.64 -23.54
C GLU A 17 -5.98 -1.86 -24.18
N SER A 18 -4.72 -2.22 -23.90
CA SER A 18 -3.61 -2.32 -24.89
C SER A 18 -2.19 -2.16 -24.31
N ALA A 19 -2.02 -1.53 -23.14
CA ALA A 19 -0.72 -1.33 -22.53
C ALA A 19 -0.48 -2.28 -21.33
N MET A 20 0.57 -3.10 -21.39
CA MET A 20 1.08 -3.77 -20.18
C MET A 20 1.74 -2.71 -19.29
N TYR A 21 1.08 -2.35 -18.20
CA TYR A 21 1.66 -1.48 -17.16
C TYR A 21 2.87 -2.15 -16.51
N THR A 22 3.84 -1.36 -16.09
CA THR A 22 5.05 -1.83 -15.40
C THR A 22 5.56 -0.79 -14.43
N CYS A 23 6.66 -1.08 -13.74
CA CYS A 23 7.38 -0.12 -12.90
C CYS A 23 8.87 -0.13 -13.29
N GLN A 24 9.56 0.98 -13.07
CA GLN A 24 10.99 1.08 -13.33
C GLN A 24 11.73 1.49 -12.06
N LEU A 25 12.78 0.74 -11.70
CA LEU A 25 13.69 1.11 -10.63
C LEU A 25 14.55 2.31 -11.05
N ASP A 26 14.83 3.20 -10.11
CA ASP A 26 15.83 4.25 -10.29
C ASP A 26 17.23 3.60 -10.48
N PRO A 27 17.82 3.71 -11.69
CA PRO A 27 19.09 3.07 -11.99
C PRO A 27 20.28 3.72 -11.27
N THR A 28 20.09 4.87 -10.62
CA THR A 28 21.14 5.57 -9.87
C THR A 28 21.32 5.03 -8.46
N LEU A 29 20.38 4.21 -7.97
CA LEU A 29 20.43 3.65 -6.63
C LEU A 29 21.44 2.50 -6.54
N GLU A 30 22.28 2.56 -5.50
CA GLU A 30 23.22 1.50 -5.18
C GLU A 30 22.68 0.60 -4.08
N ARG A 31 22.90 -0.71 -4.24
CA ARG A 31 22.45 -1.71 -3.28
C ARG A 31 23.44 -1.85 -2.14
N VAL A 32 22.93 -1.74 -0.92
CA VAL A 32 23.70 -2.00 0.30
C VAL A 32 23.87 -3.50 0.52
N THR A 33 25.06 -3.90 0.95
CA THR A 33 25.41 -5.30 1.25
C THR A 33 26.14 -5.39 2.58
N ALA A 34 25.82 -6.39 3.40
CA ALA A 34 26.56 -6.69 4.62
C ALA A 34 26.78 -8.21 4.74
N GLY A 35 28.04 -8.64 4.72
CA GLY A 35 28.37 -10.06 4.70
C GLY A 35 27.80 -10.77 3.47
N SER A 36 26.99 -11.80 3.70
CA SER A 36 26.27 -12.53 2.64
C SER A 36 24.88 -11.95 2.32
N MET A 37 24.44 -10.94 3.06
CA MET A 37 23.13 -10.32 2.89
C MET A 37 23.18 -9.21 1.85
N ARG A 38 22.20 -9.22 0.95
CA ARG A 38 21.91 -8.12 0.02
C ARG A 38 20.55 -7.56 0.38
N PHE A 39 20.51 -6.29 0.78
CA PHE A 39 19.29 -5.60 1.15
C PHE A 39 18.50 -5.16 -0.09
N PRO A 40 17.18 -4.97 0.02
CA PRO A 40 16.38 -4.25 -0.97
C PRO A 40 16.95 -2.86 -1.27
N LEU A 41 16.62 -2.27 -2.42
CA LEU A 41 17.07 -0.91 -2.72
C LEU A 41 16.44 0.15 -1.81
N GLY A 42 15.21 -0.09 -1.37
CA GLY A 42 14.37 0.87 -0.67
C GLY A 42 14.40 0.77 0.84
N VAL A 43 14.98 -0.31 1.39
CA VAL A 43 15.19 -0.45 2.82
C VAL A 43 16.57 -1.00 3.10
N TYR A 44 17.36 -0.25 3.87
CA TYR A 44 18.76 -0.58 4.16
C TYR A 44 19.23 0.00 5.49
N PRO A 45 20.20 -0.65 6.14
CA PRO A 45 20.75 -0.16 7.40
C PRO A 45 21.61 1.09 7.18
N VAL A 46 21.48 2.09 8.05
CA VAL A 46 22.39 3.25 8.11
C VAL A 46 23.56 3.02 9.07
N GLU A 47 23.40 2.08 9.99
CA GLU A 47 24.44 1.65 10.92
C GLU A 47 25.06 0.29 10.52
N PRO A 48 26.31 0.01 10.92
CA PRO A 48 26.91 -1.30 10.68
C PRO A 48 26.09 -2.44 11.28
N ILE A 49 25.82 -3.46 10.49
CA ILE A 49 25.07 -4.65 10.89
C ILE A 49 25.83 -5.94 10.50
N SER A 50 25.63 -7.00 11.29
CA SER A 50 26.01 -8.37 10.95
C SER A 50 24.74 -9.21 10.77
N PRO A 51 24.11 -9.18 9.59
CA PRO A 51 22.80 -9.76 9.40
C PRO A 51 22.83 -11.28 9.45
N ILE A 52 21.77 -11.88 9.99
CA ILE A 52 21.64 -13.33 10.18
C ILE A 52 20.45 -13.81 9.37
N GLN A 53 20.74 -14.46 8.24
CA GLN A 53 19.73 -15.11 7.40
C GLN A 53 19.32 -16.45 7.99
N GLY A 54 18.04 -16.80 7.90
CA GLY A 54 17.48 -18.01 8.47
C GLY A 54 15.99 -17.86 8.73
N TYR A 55 15.46 -18.67 9.64
CA TYR A 55 14.12 -18.47 10.17
C TYR A 55 14.08 -18.71 11.68
N ALA A 56 13.21 -17.98 12.38
CA ALA A 56 12.78 -18.27 13.73
C ALA A 56 11.38 -18.88 13.65
N VAL A 57 11.03 -19.78 14.57
CA VAL A 57 9.69 -20.35 14.62
C VAL A 57 9.21 -20.48 16.06
N GLU A 58 7.98 -20.06 16.30
CA GLU A 58 7.31 -20.23 17.58
C GLU A 58 5.89 -20.75 17.41
N PHE A 59 5.34 -21.31 18.49
CA PHE A 59 3.94 -21.76 18.52
C PHE A 59 3.13 -20.74 19.33
N GLU A 60 2.07 -20.23 18.71
CA GLU A 60 1.08 -19.35 19.35
C GLU A 60 -0.23 -20.13 19.53
N PRO A 61 -0.73 -20.28 20.77
CA PRO A 61 -2.03 -20.90 21.01
C PRO A 61 -3.16 -20.01 20.50
N ALA A 62 -4.31 -20.61 20.19
CA ALA A 62 -5.49 -19.86 19.79
C ALA A 62 -5.87 -18.78 20.83
N ASP A 63 -6.13 -17.58 20.36
CA ASP A 63 -6.60 -16.45 21.15
C ASP A 63 -8.13 -16.36 21.05
N GLY A 64 -8.82 -17.12 21.93
CA GLY A 64 -10.27 -17.04 22.00
C GLY A 64 -10.72 -15.59 22.23
N ALA A 65 -11.63 -15.10 21.38
CA ALA A 65 -12.20 -13.77 21.54
C ALA A 65 -12.79 -13.63 22.96
N GLU A 66 -12.39 -12.59 23.71
CA GLU A 66 -13.14 -12.23 24.92
C GLU A 66 -14.58 -11.92 24.50
N ASP A 67 -15.57 -12.44 25.24
CA ASP A 67 -16.99 -12.26 24.95
C ASP A 67 -17.32 -10.78 24.67
N GLY A 68 -17.55 -10.45 23.38
CA GLY A 68 -17.89 -9.10 22.92
C GLY A 68 -16.76 -8.28 22.30
N SER A 69 -15.58 -8.87 22.04
CA SER A 69 -14.56 -8.25 21.19
C SER A 69 -14.85 -8.53 19.71
N ASP A 70 -14.81 -7.47 18.88
CA ASP A 70 -14.87 -7.56 17.41
C ASP A 70 -13.51 -7.97 16.80
N LEU A 71 -12.60 -8.51 17.63
CA LEU A 71 -11.27 -8.95 17.20
C LEU A 71 -11.37 -10.31 16.49
N GLU A 72 -10.63 -10.45 15.39
CA GLU A 72 -10.50 -11.70 14.65
C GLU A 72 -9.83 -12.77 15.52
N GLU A 73 -10.47 -13.92 15.71
CA GLU A 73 -9.95 -15.06 16.47
C GLU A 73 -8.95 -15.84 15.62
N TRP A 74 -7.71 -15.97 16.08
CA TRP A 74 -6.66 -16.71 15.38
C TRP A 74 -6.56 -18.13 15.96
N PRO A 75 -6.42 -19.16 15.12
CA PRO A 75 -6.28 -20.54 15.58
C PRO A 75 -4.90 -20.79 16.19
N ASP A 76 -4.73 -21.99 16.78
CA ASP A 76 -3.42 -22.55 17.07
C ASP A 76 -2.56 -22.49 15.81
N ARG A 77 -1.35 -21.93 15.93
CA ARG A 77 -0.51 -21.65 14.76
C ARG A 77 0.97 -21.69 15.09
N TYR A 78 1.75 -21.95 14.06
CA TYR A 78 3.19 -21.69 14.07
C TYR A 78 3.45 -20.39 13.34
N VAL A 79 4.21 -19.50 13.97
CA VAL A 79 4.67 -18.23 13.39
C VAL A 79 6.12 -18.39 13.02
N TYR A 80 6.44 -18.13 11.76
CA TYR A 80 7.79 -18.10 11.24
C TYR A 80 8.13 -16.68 10.85
N ASP A 81 9.24 -16.18 11.36
CA ASP A 81 9.90 -15.01 10.81
C ASP A 81 11.07 -15.50 9.97
N ILE A 82 11.13 -15.05 8.72
CA ILE A 82 12.08 -15.57 7.73
C ILE A 82 12.83 -14.41 7.12
N MET A 83 14.15 -14.52 7.16
CA MET A 83 15.06 -13.50 6.68
C MET A 83 16.00 -14.05 5.63
N VAL A 84 15.92 -13.49 4.43
CA VAL A 84 16.73 -13.90 3.30
C VAL A 84 17.18 -12.69 2.50
N SER A 85 18.31 -12.84 1.82
CA SER A 85 18.74 -11.85 0.83
C SER A 85 17.67 -11.65 -0.23
N ILE A 86 17.54 -10.42 -0.70
CA ILE A 86 16.55 -10.00 -1.71
C ILE A 86 16.50 -10.91 -2.95
N GLU A 87 17.62 -11.50 -3.34
CA GLU A 87 17.72 -12.40 -4.48
C GLU A 87 16.93 -13.71 -4.30
N ARG A 88 16.74 -14.16 -3.05
CA ARG A 88 16.04 -15.40 -2.69
C ARG A 88 14.56 -15.18 -2.39
N LEU A 89 14.19 -13.98 -1.94
CA LEU A 89 12.84 -13.66 -1.49
C LEU A 89 11.76 -13.96 -2.55
N PRO A 90 11.86 -13.54 -3.82
CA PRO A 90 10.81 -13.81 -4.81
C PRO A 90 10.53 -15.29 -5.04
N LEU A 91 11.56 -16.13 -5.06
CA LEU A 91 11.39 -17.57 -5.22
C LEU A 91 10.71 -18.18 -3.99
N LEU A 92 11.10 -17.75 -2.80
CA LEU A 92 10.51 -18.20 -1.54
C LEU A 92 9.01 -17.86 -1.48
N ILE A 93 8.64 -16.63 -1.86
CA ILE A 93 7.23 -16.19 -1.90
C ILE A 93 6.40 -17.05 -2.85
N VAL A 94 6.88 -17.29 -4.08
CA VAL A 94 6.15 -18.15 -5.04
C VAL A 94 5.98 -19.57 -4.51
N GLN A 95 7.00 -20.13 -3.86
CA GLN A 95 6.92 -21.47 -3.27
C GLN A 95 5.92 -21.51 -2.11
N LEU A 96 5.89 -20.51 -1.25
CA LEU A 96 4.94 -20.43 -0.13
C LEU A 96 3.50 -20.21 -0.60
N LEU A 97 3.27 -19.33 -1.58
CA LEU A 97 1.97 -19.15 -2.23
C LEU A 97 1.46 -20.47 -2.84
N SER A 98 2.35 -21.35 -3.32
CA SER A 98 1.96 -22.66 -3.84
C SER A 98 1.47 -23.66 -2.78
N LEU A 99 1.72 -23.38 -1.50
CA LEU A 99 1.18 -24.16 -0.38
C LEU A 99 -0.23 -23.73 -0.01
N MET A 100 -0.62 -22.50 -0.36
CA MET A 100 -1.95 -21.94 -0.12
C MET A 100 -3.00 -22.52 -1.09
N PRO A 101 -4.30 -22.44 -0.76
CA PRO A 101 -5.38 -22.70 -1.70
C PRO A 101 -5.29 -21.83 -2.96
N SER A 102 -6.00 -22.22 -4.02
CA SER A 102 -6.02 -21.47 -5.28
C SER A 102 -6.64 -20.08 -5.17
N ARG A 103 -7.36 -19.79 -4.09
CA ARG A 103 -7.98 -18.49 -3.84
C ARG A 103 -7.69 -18.00 -2.42
N VAL A 104 -7.27 -16.75 -2.31
CA VAL A 104 -6.76 -16.13 -1.08
C VAL A 104 -7.22 -14.68 -0.96
N TYR A 105 -7.17 -14.12 0.24
CA TYR A 105 -7.37 -12.70 0.51
C TYR A 105 -6.02 -11.98 0.41
N PRO A 106 -5.80 -11.14 -0.61
CA PRO A 106 -4.57 -10.35 -0.75
C PRO A 106 -4.51 -9.25 0.31
N ILE A 107 -3.28 -8.93 0.71
CA ILE A 107 -2.93 -7.88 1.67
C ILE A 107 -1.88 -7.00 1.00
N LEU A 108 -1.99 -5.69 1.18
CA LEU A 108 -1.03 -4.70 0.71
C LEU A 108 -0.93 -3.61 1.77
N ASP A 109 0.26 -3.41 2.32
CA ASP A 109 0.54 -2.29 3.20
C ASP A 109 1.38 -1.29 2.44
N PHE A 110 1.06 0.00 2.59
CA PHE A 110 1.79 1.06 1.90
C PHE A 110 2.09 2.24 2.83
N ILE A 111 3.36 2.61 2.93
CA ILE A 111 3.78 3.82 3.63
C ILE A 111 3.53 4.99 2.68
N GLY A 112 2.39 5.65 2.90
CA GLY A 112 1.93 6.79 2.11
C GLY A 112 2.58 8.12 2.54
N HIS A 113 1.92 9.23 2.21
CA HIS A 113 2.35 10.57 2.62
C HIS A 113 1.46 11.17 3.71
N ASP A 114 0.67 10.34 4.39
CA ASP A 114 -0.18 10.76 5.50
C ASP A 114 0.67 11.08 6.74
N GLU A 115 0.59 12.30 7.26
CA GLU A 115 1.41 12.73 8.40
C GLU A 115 0.93 12.18 9.76
N PHE A 116 -0.24 11.54 9.80
CA PHE A 116 -0.88 11.05 11.02
C PHE A 116 -1.11 9.54 11.01
N ARG A 117 -0.67 8.85 9.95
CA ARG A 117 -0.68 7.41 9.83
C ARG A 117 0.57 6.92 9.11
N GLU A 118 1.32 6.05 9.76
CA GLU A 118 2.55 5.50 9.20
C GLU A 118 2.29 4.54 8.03
N ILE A 119 1.30 3.64 8.16
CA ILE A 119 1.01 2.59 7.18
C ILE A 119 -0.46 2.64 6.76
N ASP A 120 -0.72 2.59 5.47
CA ASP A 120 -2.03 2.34 4.88
C ASP A 120 -2.26 0.83 4.69
N PRO A 121 -3.08 0.18 5.53
CA PRO A 121 -3.36 -1.25 5.37
C PRO A 121 -4.49 -1.45 4.36
N TYR A 122 -4.22 -2.13 3.24
CA TYR A 122 -5.22 -2.49 2.25
C TYR A 122 -5.47 -3.99 2.27
N ILE A 123 -6.73 -4.39 2.47
CA ILE A 123 -7.14 -5.79 2.45
C ILE A 123 -8.29 -6.00 1.47
N SER A 124 -8.38 -7.20 0.92
CA SER A 124 -9.58 -7.63 0.20
C SER A 124 -10.47 -8.49 1.08
N TYR A 125 -11.76 -8.18 1.10
CA TYR A 125 -12.79 -9.04 1.70
C TYR A 125 -13.31 -10.10 0.71
N GLU A 126 -12.74 -10.15 -0.50
CA GLU A 126 -13.04 -11.13 -1.52
C GLU A 126 -11.80 -11.90 -1.95
N ARG A 127 -11.92 -13.22 -2.09
CA ARG A 127 -10.79 -14.05 -2.49
C ARG A 127 -10.49 -13.90 -3.98
N ILE A 128 -9.26 -13.58 -4.35
CA ILE A 128 -8.76 -13.63 -5.73
C ILE A 128 -7.94 -14.89 -5.97
N GLY A 129 -7.59 -15.17 -7.23
CA GLY A 129 -6.72 -16.29 -7.55
C GLY A 129 -5.26 -16.02 -7.13
N THR A 130 -4.54 -17.04 -6.66
CA THR A 130 -3.11 -16.89 -6.32
C THR A 130 -2.23 -16.55 -7.53
N ASP A 131 -2.67 -16.94 -8.73
CA ASP A 131 -2.09 -16.56 -10.00
C ASP A 131 -2.09 -15.04 -10.21
N GLN A 132 -3.16 -14.34 -9.81
CA GLN A 132 -3.23 -12.87 -9.91
C GLN A 132 -2.19 -12.17 -9.01
N ILE A 133 -1.89 -12.72 -7.83
CA ILE A 133 -0.84 -12.20 -6.95
C ILE A 133 0.54 -12.46 -7.56
N ILE A 134 0.76 -13.67 -8.08
CA ILE A 134 2.03 -14.04 -8.73
C ILE A 134 2.29 -13.18 -9.97
N ASP A 135 1.26 -12.92 -10.79
CA ASP A 135 1.40 -12.12 -11.99
C ASP A 135 1.68 -10.66 -11.67
N ALA A 136 0.96 -10.07 -10.70
CA ALA A 136 1.22 -8.70 -10.25
C ALA A 136 2.61 -8.53 -9.61
N THR A 137 3.06 -9.48 -8.78
CA THR A 137 4.42 -9.45 -8.19
C THR A 137 5.53 -9.59 -9.22
N ARG A 138 5.25 -10.22 -10.37
CA ARG A 138 6.16 -10.24 -11.52
C ARG A 138 6.11 -8.95 -12.32
N GLN A 139 4.91 -8.42 -12.55
CA GLN A 139 4.67 -7.20 -13.32
C GLN A 139 5.28 -5.97 -12.65
N PHE A 140 5.11 -5.86 -11.33
CA PHE A 140 5.60 -4.75 -10.50
C PHE A 140 6.70 -5.22 -9.54
N ARG A 141 7.64 -6.02 -10.05
CA ARG A 141 8.71 -6.62 -9.24
C ARG A 141 9.49 -5.59 -8.42
N GLY A 142 9.76 -4.41 -8.99
CA GLY A 142 10.47 -3.34 -8.29
C GLY A 142 9.69 -2.82 -7.08
N PHE A 143 8.39 -2.61 -7.24
CA PHE A 143 7.49 -2.19 -6.16
C PHE A 143 7.47 -3.21 -5.01
N PHE A 144 7.15 -4.46 -5.29
CA PHE A 144 6.95 -5.44 -4.23
C PHE A 144 8.23 -5.83 -3.49
N TYR A 145 9.34 -6.02 -4.21
CA TYR A 145 10.55 -6.59 -3.62
C TYR A 145 11.60 -5.54 -3.29
N GLU A 146 11.69 -4.43 -4.02
CA GLU A 146 12.77 -3.46 -3.86
C GLU A 146 12.34 -2.20 -3.11
N ASP A 147 11.10 -1.75 -3.29
CA ASP A 147 10.60 -0.49 -2.71
C ASP A 147 10.37 -0.62 -1.21
N GLY A 148 10.91 0.31 -0.43
CA GLY A 148 10.84 0.29 1.03
C GLY A 148 9.50 0.74 1.58
N MET A 149 8.58 1.21 0.74
CA MET A 149 7.29 1.73 1.17
C MET A 149 6.18 0.66 1.09
N CYS A 150 6.48 -0.56 0.64
CA CYS A 150 5.47 -1.58 0.36
C CYS A 150 5.66 -2.83 1.23
N GLY A 151 4.62 -3.22 1.97
CA GLY A 151 4.40 -4.57 2.46
C GLY A 151 3.34 -5.27 1.62
N PHE A 152 3.39 -6.60 1.50
CA PHE A 152 2.37 -7.34 0.74
C PHE A 152 2.29 -8.80 1.17
N GLY A 153 1.11 -9.39 0.95
CA GLY A 153 0.87 -10.74 1.38
C GLY A 153 -0.44 -11.33 0.90
N ALA A 154 -0.75 -12.47 1.49
CA ALA A 154 -2.00 -13.17 1.29
C ALA A 154 -2.38 -13.97 2.53
N MET A 155 -3.68 -14.15 2.74
CA MET A 155 -4.24 -14.98 3.80
C MET A 155 -5.29 -15.94 3.23
N CYS A 156 -5.43 -17.11 3.84
CA CYS A 156 -6.64 -17.92 3.78
C CYS A 156 -7.00 -18.46 5.17
N GLU A 157 -8.30 -18.57 5.43
CA GLU A 157 -8.82 -19.03 6.72
C GLU A 157 -8.85 -20.56 6.85
N GLU A 158 -9.09 -21.28 5.74
CA GLU A 158 -9.23 -22.75 5.75
C GLU A 158 -8.48 -23.42 4.58
N PRO A 159 -7.37 -24.13 4.83
CA PRO A 159 -6.63 -24.16 6.10
C PRO A 159 -6.07 -22.78 6.43
N PHE A 160 -5.83 -22.51 7.71
CA PHE A 160 -5.29 -21.21 8.12
C PHE A 160 -3.84 -21.08 7.63
N PHE A 161 -3.62 -20.09 6.76
CA PHE A 161 -2.31 -19.73 6.21
C PHE A 161 -2.26 -18.22 6.01
N TYR A 162 -1.33 -17.55 6.67
CA TYR A 162 -1.00 -16.15 6.49
C TYR A 162 0.45 -16.04 5.99
N LEU A 163 0.67 -15.23 4.96
CA LEU A 163 1.96 -14.97 4.33
C LEU A 163 2.07 -13.46 4.15
N PHE A 164 3.08 -12.82 4.71
CA PHE A 164 3.25 -11.38 4.58
C PHE A 164 4.73 -11.00 4.55
N VAL A 165 5.10 -10.17 3.58
CA VAL A 165 6.40 -9.50 3.51
C VAL A 165 6.15 -8.07 3.97
N ASP A 166 6.79 -7.66 5.06
CA ASP A 166 6.67 -6.29 5.57
C ASP A 166 7.50 -5.28 4.76
N GLU A 167 7.46 -4.01 5.15
CA GLU A 167 8.24 -2.91 4.60
C GLU A 167 9.76 -3.12 4.77
N HIS A 168 10.19 -3.87 5.78
CA HIS A 168 11.58 -4.27 6.01
C HIS A 168 12.04 -5.43 5.11
N LYS A 169 11.09 -6.00 4.35
CA LYS A 169 11.24 -7.23 3.54
C LYS A 169 11.58 -8.46 4.37
N ILE A 170 11.13 -8.49 5.62
CA ILE A 170 11.08 -9.65 6.48
C ILE A 170 9.79 -10.38 6.20
N LEU A 171 9.87 -11.71 6.11
CA LEU A 171 8.75 -12.54 5.74
C LEU A 171 8.17 -13.24 6.96
N THR A 172 6.93 -12.93 7.28
CA THR A 172 6.15 -13.63 8.30
C THR A 172 5.24 -14.67 7.65
N VAL A 173 5.30 -15.90 8.14
CA VAL A 173 4.38 -16.99 7.77
C VAL A 173 3.69 -17.47 9.02
N ARG A 174 2.35 -17.50 9.02
CA ARG A 174 1.58 -18.14 10.10
C ARG A 174 0.77 -19.28 9.52
N VAL A 175 0.88 -20.47 10.10
CA VAL A 175 0.17 -21.66 9.59
C VAL A 175 -0.35 -22.52 10.72
N GLU A 176 -1.50 -23.15 10.50
CA GLU A 176 -2.00 -24.18 11.42
C GLU A 176 -1.04 -25.38 11.55
N PRO A 177 -1.08 -26.14 12.67
CA PRO A 177 -0.15 -27.24 12.93
C PRO A 177 -0.05 -28.31 11.82
N THR A 178 -1.11 -28.51 11.04
CA THR A 178 -1.13 -29.51 9.97
C THR A 178 -0.20 -29.14 8.81
N LEU A 179 0.07 -27.84 8.62
CA LEU A 179 0.87 -27.30 7.52
C LEU A 179 2.34 -27.12 7.90
N LYS A 180 2.69 -27.06 9.19
CA LYS A 180 4.07 -26.93 9.67
C LYS A 180 5.05 -27.88 8.94
N PRO A 181 4.81 -29.20 8.81
CA PRO A 181 5.78 -30.09 8.16
C PRO A 181 6.06 -29.74 6.69
N ARG A 182 5.11 -29.08 6.01
CA ARG A 182 5.29 -28.62 4.62
C ARG A 182 6.14 -27.36 4.56
N VAL A 183 5.94 -26.43 5.50
CA VAL A 183 6.74 -25.20 5.62
C VAL A 183 8.17 -25.55 6.03
N ASP A 184 8.37 -26.36 7.07
CA ASP A 184 9.70 -26.82 7.53
C ASP A 184 10.50 -27.43 6.36
N LYS A 185 9.88 -28.35 5.61
CA LYS A 185 10.51 -29.00 4.47
C LYS A 185 10.87 -28.03 3.35
N LEU A 186 10.06 -26.99 3.13
CA LEU A 186 10.35 -25.96 2.16
C LEU A 186 11.58 -25.13 2.58
N LEU A 187 11.63 -24.71 3.84
CA LEU A 187 12.74 -23.92 4.38
C LEU A 187 14.04 -24.73 4.39
N GLU A 188 13.98 -26.02 4.75
CA GLU A 188 15.09 -26.96 4.65
C GLU A 188 15.58 -27.10 3.19
N ALA A 189 14.65 -27.27 2.23
CA ALA A 189 15.00 -27.37 0.81
C ALA A 189 15.62 -26.09 0.24
N MET A 190 15.33 -24.95 0.86
CA MET A 190 15.93 -23.67 0.52
C MET A 190 17.31 -23.50 1.17
N ASP A 191 17.77 -24.41 2.05
CA ASP A 191 18.99 -24.26 2.86
C ASP A 191 18.92 -23.02 3.76
N LEU A 192 17.80 -22.89 4.49
CA LEU A 192 17.61 -21.88 5.53
C LEU A 192 17.75 -22.53 6.91
N PRO A 193 18.73 -22.12 7.73
CA PRO A 193 18.87 -22.63 9.07
C PRO A 193 17.80 -22.03 10.01
N GLU A 194 17.31 -22.83 10.93
CA GLU A 194 16.58 -22.35 12.10
C GLU A 194 17.56 -21.60 13.02
N THR A 195 17.15 -20.44 13.52
CA THR A 195 17.94 -19.60 14.43
C THR A 195 17.03 -18.85 15.40
N THR A 196 17.53 -18.57 16.60
CA THR A 196 16.86 -17.72 17.59
C THR A 196 17.27 -16.25 17.47
N ASP A 197 18.34 -15.98 16.73
CA ASP A 197 19.03 -14.69 16.70
C ASP A 197 18.93 -14.09 15.29
N LEU A 198 17.72 -14.02 14.72
CA LEU A 198 17.52 -13.30 13.45
C LEU A 198 17.98 -11.84 13.61
N ALA A 199 18.68 -11.33 12.60
CA ALA A 199 19.21 -9.96 12.63
C ALA A 199 19.03 -9.30 11.26
N GLY A 200 18.00 -8.48 11.16
CA GLY A 200 17.57 -7.80 9.94
C GLY A 200 17.81 -6.31 10.02
N VAL A 201 17.36 -5.62 8.98
CA VAL A 201 17.49 -4.16 8.89
C VAL A 201 16.76 -3.44 10.04
N ASP A 202 15.67 -4.04 10.52
CA ASP A 202 14.85 -3.65 11.68
C ASP A 202 15.61 -3.64 13.01
N THR A 203 16.72 -4.38 13.12
CA THR A 203 17.51 -4.46 14.37
C THR A 203 18.47 -3.29 14.60
N VAL A 204 18.62 -2.41 13.62
CA VAL A 204 19.49 -1.23 13.66
C VAL A 204 18.77 -0.03 13.09
N ALA A 205 19.33 1.17 13.25
CA ALA A 205 18.82 2.32 12.53
C ALA A 205 18.90 2.09 11.01
N HIS A 206 17.81 2.41 10.32
CA HIS A 206 17.66 2.18 8.89
C HIS A 206 16.77 3.25 8.25
N GLU A 207 16.71 3.24 6.92
CA GLU A 207 15.91 4.18 6.14
C GLU A 207 14.97 3.41 5.21
N HIS A 208 13.73 3.90 5.09
CA HIS A 208 12.77 3.55 4.06
C HIS A 208 12.77 4.62 2.97
N ARG A 209 12.71 4.20 1.71
CA ARG A 209 12.56 5.08 0.56
C ARG A 209 11.81 4.39 -0.57
N SER A 210 11.10 5.19 -1.35
CA SER A 210 10.67 4.75 -2.67
C SER A 210 11.87 4.66 -3.61
N VAL A 211 11.80 3.71 -4.54
CA VAL A 211 12.87 3.38 -5.49
C VAL A 211 12.41 3.38 -6.92
N LEU A 212 11.13 3.70 -7.15
CA LEU A 212 10.55 3.73 -8.48
C LEU A 212 10.76 5.10 -9.12
N VAL A 213 11.06 5.10 -10.41
CA VAL A 213 11.06 6.31 -11.23
C VAL A 213 9.61 6.70 -11.50
N VAL A 214 9.28 7.95 -11.17
CA VAL A 214 8.05 8.59 -11.65
C VAL A 214 8.36 9.19 -13.03
N PRO A 215 7.71 8.73 -14.11
CA PRO A 215 8.00 9.24 -15.44
C PRO A 215 7.50 10.69 -15.57
N ALA A 216 8.35 11.56 -16.14
CA ALA A 216 8.01 12.96 -16.41
C ALA A 216 7.04 13.16 -17.59
N GLU A 217 6.61 12.09 -18.24
CA GLU A 217 5.63 12.13 -19.31
C GLU A 217 4.73 10.90 -19.16
N PRO A 218 3.44 10.99 -19.57
CA PRO A 218 2.55 9.84 -19.49
C PRO A 218 3.11 8.63 -20.22
N SER A 219 3.16 7.49 -19.53
CA SER A 219 3.72 6.25 -20.05
C SER A 219 3.01 5.03 -19.44
N ASN A 220 3.43 3.82 -19.82
CA ASN A 220 3.00 2.59 -19.17
C ASN A 220 3.82 2.25 -17.92
N VAL A 221 4.78 3.11 -17.52
CA VAL A 221 5.51 3.01 -16.25
C VAL A 221 4.69 3.74 -15.20
N LEU A 222 4.32 3.02 -14.14
CA LEU A 222 3.51 3.54 -13.05
C LEU A 222 4.41 3.92 -11.85
N SER A 223 4.06 5.01 -11.19
CA SER A 223 4.50 5.37 -9.84
C SER A 223 3.97 4.39 -8.79
N ALA A 224 4.49 4.46 -7.56
CA ALA A 224 4.05 3.59 -6.47
C ALA A 224 2.55 3.78 -6.18
N GLU A 225 2.08 5.02 -6.10
CA GLU A 225 0.69 5.38 -5.83
C GLU A 225 -0.26 4.89 -6.95
N GLU A 226 0.19 4.94 -8.20
CA GLU A 226 -0.54 4.37 -9.33
C GLU A 226 -0.61 2.86 -9.28
N ILE A 227 0.47 2.18 -8.87
CA ILE A 227 0.47 0.73 -8.67
C ILE A 227 -0.49 0.36 -7.55
N VAL A 228 -0.50 1.08 -6.42
CA VAL A 228 -1.48 0.89 -5.34
C VAL A 228 -2.91 1.07 -5.88
N GLY A 229 -3.16 2.15 -6.64
CA GLY A 229 -4.46 2.38 -7.28
C GLY A 229 -4.88 1.29 -8.27
N PHE A 230 -3.92 0.72 -9.01
CA PHE A 230 -4.13 -0.42 -9.91
C PHE A 230 -4.46 -1.69 -9.13
N LEU A 231 -3.69 -2.00 -8.09
CA LEU A 231 -3.90 -3.18 -7.26
C LEU A 231 -5.20 -3.10 -6.45
N ARG A 232 -5.61 -1.91 -5.99
CA ARG A 232 -6.92 -1.72 -5.35
C ARG A 232 -8.06 -2.19 -6.25
N GLN A 233 -7.98 -1.93 -7.55
CA GLN A 233 -8.97 -2.45 -8.50
C GLN A 233 -8.79 -3.95 -8.77
N GLU A 234 -7.59 -4.38 -9.17
CA GLU A 234 -7.34 -5.76 -9.60
C GLU A 234 -7.50 -6.78 -8.48
N TRP A 235 -7.03 -6.44 -7.28
CA TRP A 235 -7.11 -7.28 -6.10
C TRP A 235 -8.33 -7.00 -5.22
N ARG A 236 -9.18 -6.01 -5.60
CA ARG A 236 -10.39 -5.60 -4.87
C ARG A 236 -10.08 -5.15 -3.44
N LEU A 237 -9.00 -4.40 -3.29
CA LEU A 237 -8.55 -3.95 -1.98
C LEU A 237 -9.34 -2.73 -1.50
N THR A 238 -9.62 -2.73 -0.21
CA THR A 238 -10.19 -1.61 0.53
C THR A 238 -9.21 -1.21 1.63
N LEU A 239 -9.09 0.09 1.89
CA LEU A 239 -8.32 0.59 3.01
C LEU A 239 -9.00 0.13 4.31
N ASN A 240 -8.28 -0.63 5.13
CA ASN A 240 -8.77 -1.30 6.33
C ASN A 240 -8.75 -0.36 7.55
N ILE A 241 -9.47 0.75 7.44
CA ILE A 241 -9.66 1.72 8.52
C ILE A 241 -11.14 2.13 8.60
N ASP A 242 -11.57 2.72 9.71
CA ASP A 242 -12.90 3.33 9.81
C ASP A 242 -12.92 4.67 9.04
N PRO A 243 -13.62 4.77 7.89
CA PRO A 243 -13.64 5.97 7.07
C PRO A 243 -14.45 7.13 7.66
N GLU A 244 -15.25 6.87 8.70
CA GLU A 244 -16.05 7.88 9.39
C GLU A 244 -15.31 8.52 10.57
N SER A 245 -14.28 7.84 11.09
CA SER A 245 -13.38 8.34 12.13
C SER A 245 -12.25 9.20 11.55
N ASN A 246 -11.64 10.05 12.39
CA ASN A 246 -10.40 10.74 12.03
C ASN A 246 -9.47 10.87 13.23
N VAL A 247 -8.71 9.80 13.45
CA VAL A 247 -7.75 9.67 14.54
C VAL A 247 -6.33 9.48 14.01
N ASP A 248 -5.32 9.84 14.80
CA ASP A 248 -3.93 9.45 14.53
C ASP A 248 -3.66 7.98 14.93
N ASP A 249 -2.43 7.51 14.71
CA ASP A 249 -1.99 6.15 15.07
C ASP A 249 -2.07 5.83 16.58
N GLU A 250 -2.13 6.86 17.43
CA GLU A 250 -2.33 6.70 18.89
C GLU A 250 -3.82 6.68 19.27
N GLY A 251 -4.72 6.86 18.30
CA GLY A 251 -6.17 6.92 18.50
C GLY A 251 -6.69 8.28 18.97
N ASN A 252 -5.88 9.35 18.89
CA ASN A 252 -6.31 10.69 19.25
C ASN A 252 -7.14 11.32 18.15
N GLU A 253 -8.30 11.88 18.52
CA GLU A 253 -9.19 12.63 17.61
C GLU A 253 -8.50 13.87 17.02
N LEU A 254 -8.44 13.94 15.68
CA LEU A 254 -7.86 15.06 14.94
C LEU A 254 -8.89 16.14 14.60
N GLY A 255 -10.17 15.79 14.54
CA GLY A 255 -11.23 16.67 14.07
C GLY A 255 -11.07 17.04 12.59
N VAL A 256 -11.39 18.29 12.22
CA VAL A 256 -11.19 18.76 10.84
C VAL A 256 -9.70 19.05 10.60
N THR A 257 -9.10 18.31 9.67
CA THR A 257 -7.66 18.39 9.35
C THR A 257 -7.45 18.69 7.87
N GLY A 258 -6.24 19.11 7.51
CA GLY A 258 -5.85 19.37 6.14
C GLY A 258 -5.64 18.07 5.40
N TRP A 259 -6.06 18.03 4.14
CA TRP A 259 -5.84 16.88 3.28
C TRP A 259 -5.24 17.33 1.96
N ARG A 260 -4.30 16.53 1.48
CA ARG A 260 -3.80 16.57 0.11
C ARG A 260 -4.39 15.36 -0.62
N THR A 261 -4.95 15.62 -1.78
CA THR A 261 -5.56 14.57 -2.59
C THR A 261 -4.99 14.61 -3.99
N VAL A 262 -4.71 13.43 -4.54
CA VAL A 262 -4.30 13.28 -5.94
C VAL A 262 -5.31 12.41 -6.63
N PHE A 263 -5.82 12.87 -7.76
CA PHE A 263 -6.78 12.13 -8.57
C PHE A 263 -6.33 12.02 -10.02
N ARG A 264 -6.66 10.90 -10.63
CA ARG A 264 -6.41 10.55 -12.02
C ARG A 264 -7.73 10.60 -12.79
N CYS A 265 -7.73 11.30 -13.91
CA CYS A 265 -8.86 11.43 -14.81
C CYS A 265 -8.48 10.92 -16.20
N VAL A 266 -9.32 10.09 -16.80
CA VAL A 266 -9.12 9.59 -18.18
C VAL A 266 -10.24 10.12 -19.05
N SER A 267 -9.87 10.78 -20.15
CA SER A 267 -10.83 11.25 -21.14
C SER A 267 -11.23 10.11 -22.09
N GLY A 268 -12.43 10.17 -22.68
CA GLY A 268 -12.86 9.20 -23.68
C GLY A 268 -12.17 9.35 -25.04
N GLU A 269 -11.53 10.50 -25.31
CA GLU A 269 -10.82 10.78 -26.56
C GLU A 269 -9.33 10.42 -26.48
N ASP A 270 -8.68 10.72 -25.35
CA ASP A 270 -7.28 10.38 -25.05
C ASP A 270 -7.23 9.28 -23.98
N GLU A 271 -6.58 8.14 -24.30
CA GLU A 271 -6.25 7.09 -23.31
C GLU A 271 -5.18 7.55 -22.30
N ILE A 272 -4.66 8.76 -22.46
CA ILE A 272 -3.63 9.35 -21.61
C ILE A 272 -4.29 9.92 -20.34
N PRO A 273 -3.92 9.42 -19.15
CA PRO A 273 -4.43 9.97 -17.90
C PRO A 273 -3.92 11.39 -17.65
N ARG A 274 -4.80 12.22 -17.07
CA ARG A 274 -4.45 13.51 -16.49
C ARG A 274 -4.54 13.41 -14.97
N TYR A 275 -3.64 14.11 -14.28
CA TYR A 275 -3.59 14.10 -12.83
C TYR A 275 -3.94 15.49 -12.31
N GLY A 276 -4.80 15.53 -11.31
CA GLY A 276 -5.08 16.74 -10.56
C GLY A 276 -4.75 16.55 -9.09
N GLU A 277 -4.52 17.68 -8.44
CA GLU A 277 -4.27 17.75 -7.01
C GLU A 277 -5.26 18.73 -6.40
N SER A 278 -5.84 18.35 -5.26
CA SER A 278 -6.64 19.26 -4.46
C SER A 278 -6.27 19.23 -2.99
N PHE A 279 -6.38 20.40 -2.38
CA PHE A 279 -6.18 20.65 -0.97
C PHE A 279 -7.51 20.97 -0.34
N LEU A 280 -7.83 20.31 0.77
CA LEU A 280 -9.14 20.44 1.40
C LEU A 280 -9.04 20.37 2.93
N TRP A 281 -10.04 20.95 3.58
CA TRP A 281 -10.35 20.68 4.97
C TRP A 281 -11.46 19.64 4.99
N ALA A 282 -11.28 18.55 5.73
CA ALA A 282 -12.32 17.54 5.94
C ALA A 282 -12.18 16.89 7.33
N GLY A 283 -13.30 16.44 7.86
CA GLY A 283 -13.44 15.83 9.17
C GLY A 283 -13.08 14.35 9.22
N ASN A 284 -13.10 13.64 8.08
CA ASN A 284 -12.76 12.22 7.95
C ASN A 284 -12.48 11.84 6.49
N LEU A 285 -12.07 10.59 6.27
CA LEU A 285 -11.71 10.06 4.94
C LEU A 285 -12.88 10.13 3.97
N LEU A 286 -14.09 9.76 4.40
CA LEU A 286 -15.28 9.74 3.54
C LEU A 286 -15.63 11.14 3.04
N GLU A 287 -15.59 12.15 3.91
CA GLU A 287 -15.81 13.55 3.53
C GLU A 287 -14.69 14.04 2.61
N ALA A 288 -13.43 13.70 2.88
CA ALA A 288 -12.30 14.06 2.03
C ALA A 288 -12.41 13.47 0.61
N GLU A 289 -12.78 12.20 0.48
CA GLU A 289 -12.96 11.51 -0.80
C GLU A 289 -14.11 12.12 -1.63
N ASP A 290 -15.27 12.33 -1.02
CA ASP A 290 -16.43 12.97 -1.68
C ASP A 290 -16.08 14.39 -2.18
N MET A 291 -15.30 15.14 -1.40
CA MET A 291 -14.85 16.48 -1.77
C MET A 291 -13.78 16.46 -2.88
N ALA A 292 -12.85 15.51 -2.84
CA ALA A 292 -11.85 15.32 -3.89
C ALA A 292 -12.50 14.98 -5.24
N LEU A 293 -13.51 14.11 -5.24
CA LEU A 293 -14.28 13.78 -6.44
C LEU A 293 -15.02 15.00 -6.99
N LYS A 294 -15.66 15.80 -6.15
CA LYS A 294 -16.31 17.06 -6.57
C LYS A 294 -15.31 18.08 -7.11
N ALA A 295 -14.12 18.15 -6.53
CA ALA A 295 -13.03 19.01 -7.02
C ALA A 295 -12.58 18.56 -8.41
N ALA A 296 -12.40 17.25 -8.62
CA ALA A 296 -12.08 16.68 -9.92
C ALA A 296 -13.18 16.99 -10.96
N GLU A 297 -14.45 16.77 -10.61
CA GLU A 297 -15.59 17.12 -11.47
C GLU A 297 -15.60 18.59 -11.90
N SER A 298 -15.32 19.50 -10.96
CA SER A 298 -15.23 20.93 -11.26
C SER A 298 -14.11 21.24 -12.27
N LEU A 299 -12.91 20.69 -12.04
CA LEU A 299 -11.75 20.91 -12.94
C LEU A 299 -11.97 20.32 -14.33
N MET A 300 -12.64 19.16 -14.41
CA MET A 300 -13.02 18.53 -15.67
C MET A 300 -14.04 19.37 -16.43
N GLY A 301 -15.00 20.00 -15.73
CA GLY A 301 -15.98 20.91 -16.31
C GLY A 301 -15.35 22.14 -16.97
N ASP A 302 -14.28 22.68 -16.38
CA ASP A 302 -13.55 23.84 -16.90
C ASP A 302 -12.81 23.56 -18.23
N LEU A 303 -12.42 22.30 -18.48
CA LEU A 303 -11.78 21.88 -19.73
C LEU A 303 -12.77 21.64 -20.88
N GLY A 304 -14.08 21.74 -20.63
CA GLY A 304 -15.14 21.50 -21.60
C GLY A 304 -15.67 20.06 -21.60
N ALA A 305 -16.83 19.86 -22.24
CA ALA A 305 -17.62 18.63 -22.24
C ALA A 305 -17.04 17.50 -23.12
N GLY A 306 -15.75 17.19 -22.99
CA GLY A 306 -15.26 15.88 -23.40
C GLY A 306 -15.95 14.81 -22.55
N GLU A 307 -16.28 13.66 -23.13
CA GLU A 307 -16.81 12.52 -22.36
C GLU A 307 -15.67 11.98 -21.48
N TRP A 308 -15.57 12.45 -20.24
CA TRP A 308 -14.67 11.86 -19.24
C TRP A 308 -15.15 10.44 -18.94
N ARG A 309 -14.23 9.48 -19.08
CA ARG A 309 -14.55 8.06 -18.95
C ARG A 309 -14.38 7.57 -17.53
N ASP A 310 -13.36 8.09 -16.84
CA ASP A 310 -12.96 7.55 -15.54
C ASP A 310 -12.33 8.63 -14.65
N VAL A 311 -12.58 8.53 -13.34
CA VAL A 311 -11.96 9.33 -12.28
C VAL A 311 -11.64 8.41 -11.11
N ALA A 312 -10.40 8.51 -10.63
CA ALA A 312 -9.87 7.71 -9.54
C ALA A 312 -9.13 8.59 -8.54
N VAL A 313 -9.43 8.46 -7.26
CA VAL A 313 -8.61 9.08 -6.20
C VAL A 313 -7.44 8.14 -5.89
N LEU A 314 -6.22 8.59 -6.18
CA LEU A 314 -4.99 7.83 -6.01
C LEU A 314 -4.39 8.01 -4.61
N ALA A 315 -4.46 9.23 -4.06
CA ALA A 315 -3.95 9.56 -2.74
C ALA A 315 -4.95 10.43 -1.96
N LEU A 316 -5.05 10.17 -0.65
CA LEU A 316 -5.88 10.87 0.34
C LEU A 316 -5.07 11.02 1.62
N ASP A 317 -4.11 11.94 1.59
CA ASP A 317 -3.11 12.09 2.65
C ASP A 317 -3.53 13.22 3.60
N ARG A 318 -3.60 12.95 4.90
CA ARG A 318 -3.71 14.02 5.90
C ARG A 318 -2.38 14.77 6.02
N VAL A 319 -2.47 16.08 6.13
CA VAL A 319 -1.32 16.99 6.25
C VAL A 319 -1.53 17.96 7.40
N SER A 320 -0.47 18.22 8.16
CA SER A 320 -0.48 19.20 9.24
C SER A 320 -0.75 20.61 8.72
N ASP A 321 -1.23 21.48 9.60
CA ASP A 321 -1.48 22.89 9.27
C ASP A 321 -0.23 23.60 8.73
N GLU A 322 0.94 23.26 9.28
CA GLU A 322 2.23 23.79 8.83
C GLU A 322 2.51 23.33 7.41
N ARG A 323 2.47 22.02 7.16
CA ARG A 323 2.75 21.44 5.84
C ARG A 323 1.77 21.92 4.78
N LEU A 324 0.47 21.95 5.11
CA LEU A 324 -0.55 22.48 4.22
C LEU A 324 -0.27 23.95 3.87
N GLY A 325 0.12 24.75 4.87
CA GLY A 325 0.57 26.11 4.65
C GLY A 325 1.75 26.19 3.67
N GLU A 326 2.71 25.26 3.76
CA GLU A 326 3.85 25.18 2.83
C GLU A 326 3.46 24.78 1.42
N LEU A 327 2.62 23.75 1.26
CA LEU A 327 2.15 23.24 -0.03
C LEU A 327 1.34 24.31 -0.79
N LEU A 328 0.71 25.21 -0.05
CA LEU A 328 -0.05 26.34 -0.59
C LEU A 328 0.76 27.64 -0.74
N LYS A 329 2.03 27.69 -0.30
CA LYS A 329 2.87 28.89 -0.45
C LYS A 329 3.02 29.25 -1.93
N GLY A 330 2.72 30.50 -2.27
CA GLY A 330 2.85 31.02 -3.65
C GLY A 330 1.65 30.74 -4.56
N ARG A 331 0.61 30.07 -4.04
CA ARG A 331 -0.64 29.84 -4.76
C ARG A 331 -1.65 30.97 -4.50
N ARG A 332 -2.74 31.01 -5.28
CA ARG A 332 -3.71 32.12 -5.30
C ARG A 332 -4.54 32.26 -4.03
N ALA A 333 -4.66 31.23 -3.21
CA ALA A 333 -5.43 31.27 -1.98
C ALA A 333 -4.74 32.19 -0.93
N ASP A 334 -5.49 33.09 -0.28
CA ASP A 334 -5.00 33.72 0.96
C ASP A 334 -5.19 32.73 2.11
N VAL A 335 -4.24 31.80 2.14
CA VAL A 335 -4.22 30.62 3.01
C VAL A 335 -4.32 31.01 4.49
N SER A 336 -3.89 32.21 4.88
CA SER A 336 -3.73 32.58 6.29
C SER A 336 -5.05 32.75 7.05
N ALA A 337 -6.08 33.31 6.41
CA ALA A 337 -7.42 33.43 6.99
C ALA A 337 -8.21 32.13 6.81
N GLU A 338 -7.98 31.43 5.70
CA GLU A 338 -8.68 30.19 5.38
C GLU A 338 -8.22 28.99 6.22
N LEU A 339 -6.93 28.88 6.57
CA LEU A 339 -6.47 27.81 7.46
C LEU A 339 -7.08 27.95 8.87
N ARG A 340 -7.40 29.17 9.30
CA ARG A 340 -7.88 29.42 10.68
C ARG A 340 -9.31 28.96 10.92
N GLU A 341 -10.13 28.83 9.88
CA GLU A 341 -11.56 28.53 10.07
C GLU A 341 -11.88 27.03 10.09
N LYS A 342 -10.93 26.12 9.78
CA LYS A 342 -11.04 24.64 9.81
C LYS A 342 -12.47 24.11 9.66
N ARG A 343 -13.12 24.48 8.56
CA ARG A 343 -14.45 23.99 8.18
C ARG A 343 -14.33 23.16 6.93
N PRO A 344 -15.12 22.09 6.78
CA PRO A 344 -15.10 21.27 5.58
C PRO A 344 -15.28 22.12 4.31
N ARG A 345 -14.23 22.18 3.47
CA ARG A 345 -14.23 22.86 2.16
C ARG A 345 -13.03 22.48 1.31
N VAL A 346 -13.19 22.53 0.00
CA VAL A 346 -12.05 22.53 -0.93
C VAL A 346 -11.37 23.90 -0.83
N ILE A 347 -10.08 23.91 -0.56
CA ILE A 347 -9.25 25.13 -0.46
C ILE A 347 -8.77 25.50 -1.86
N GLU A 348 -8.18 24.54 -2.56
CA GLU A 348 -7.64 24.73 -3.91
C GLU A 348 -7.67 23.40 -4.67
N ALA A 349 -7.90 23.45 -5.98
CA ALA A 349 -7.79 22.31 -6.88
C ALA A 349 -7.19 22.78 -8.20
N HIS A 350 -6.32 21.97 -8.79
CA HIS A 350 -5.65 22.29 -10.05
C HIS A 350 -5.16 21.01 -10.75
N TRP A 351 -4.92 21.12 -12.05
CA TRP A 351 -4.23 20.08 -12.79
C TRP A 351 -2.74 20.12 -12.46
N LEU A 352 -2.14 18.94 -12.28
CA LEU A 352 -0.70 18.80 -12.25
C LEU A 352 -0.19 18.95 -13.69
N ASP A 353 0.76 19.85 -13.88
CA ASP A 353 1.51 19.88 -15.13
C ASP A 353 2.25 18.54 -15.25
N ALA A 354 2.39 17.99 -16.45
CA ALA A 354 3.15 16.74 -16.66
C ALA A 354 4.62 16.81 -16.19
N THR A 355 5.08 17.94 -15.66
CA THR A 355 6.48 18.28 -15.41
C THR A 355 6.83 18.55 -13.93
N SER A 356 5.92 18.29 -12.98
CA SER A 356 6.20 18.50 -11.54
C SER A 356 6.71 17.25 -10.83
#